data_AF-A0A954MHA6-F1
#
_entry.id   AF-A0A954MHA6-F1
#
_cell.length_a   1.000
_cell.length_b   1.000
_cell.length_c   1.000
_cell.angle_alpha   90.00
_cell.angle_beta   90.00
_cell.angle_gamma   90.00
#
_symmetry.space_group_name_H-M   'P 1'
#
loop_
_entity.id
_entity.type
_entity.pdbx_description
1 polymer ?
#
loop_
_entity_poly.entity_id
_entity_poly.type
_entity_poly.pdbx_seq_one_letter_code
_entity_poly.pdbx_strand_id
1 'polypeptide(L)'
;TIFYASRVSDWQKLEQIPVAEWLEKLSGKRTFQKIWLPLLRCKLGECWRQTSAAFIWATIARMYAARRTGLKKEMFGYVRGGYATVMEQFTNTLQQAGVEIRCNAAVRAIDSVDGGRVSVLLADESPVFDRVVSTLPTPSIPRMCHEMPEREKELFDGIQYHGIVCAS
;
A
#
# COMPACT_ATOMS: atom_id res chain seq x y z
N THR A 1 -25.29 -4.43 7.35
CA THR A 1 -23.82 -4.38 7.13
C THR A 1 -23.28 -2.96 7.05
N ILE A 2 -23.53 -2.21 5.98
CA ILE A 2 -22.84 -0.93 5.71
C ILE A 2 -23.07 0.12 6.81
N PHE A 3 -24.31 0.31 7.25
CA PHE A 3 -24.65 1.26 8.33
C PHE A 3 -24.03 0.91 9.69
N TYR A 4 -23.90 -0.39 9.98
CA TYR A 4 -23.23 -0.84 11.21
C TYR A 4 -21.72 -0.61 11.11
N ALA A 5 -21.12 -1.02 9.99
CA ALA A 5 -19.71 -0.84 9.70
C ALA A 5 -19.27 0.63 9.83
N SER A 6 -20.06 1.57 9.32
CA SER A 6 -19.74 3.01 9.39
C SER A 6 -19.81 3.62 10.79
N ARG A 7 -20.32 2.88 11.79
CA ARG A 7 -20.38 3.29 13.20
C ARG A 7 -19.29 2.65 14.06
N VAL A 8 -18.55 1.67 13.54
CA VAL A 8 -17.42 1.07 14.25
C VAL A 8 -16.29 2.10 14.29
N SER A 9 -15.86 2.48 15.50
CA SER A 9 -14.78 3.43 15.75
C SER A 9 -13.44 2.74 16.06
N ASP A 10 -13.49 1.58 16.72
CA ASP A 10 -12.33 0.78 17.09
C ASP A 10 -11.95 -0.17 15.95
N TRP A 11 -11.17 0.35 15.01
CA TRP A 11 -10.73 -0.37 13.81
C TRP A 11 -9.63 -1.38 14.08
N GLN A 12 -8.84 -1.21 15.15
CA GLN A 12 -7.75 -2.11 15.50
C GLN A 12 -8.27 -3.53 15.80
N LYS A 13 -9.45 -3.63 16.43
CA LYS A 13 -10.11 -4.93 16.63
C LYS A 13 -10.46 -5.67 15.33
N LEU A 14 -10.58 -4.94 14.21
CA LEU A 14 -10.88 -5.54 12.90
C LEU A 14 -9.62 -6.09 12.22
N GLU A 15 -8.43 -5.67 12.64
CA GLU A 15 -7.16 -6.14 12.05
C GLU A 15 -7.04 -7.66 12.11
N GLN A 16 -7.42 -8.26 13.23
CA GLN A 16 -7.31 -9.69 13.50
C GLN A 16 -8.49 -10.53 12.97
N ILE A 17 -9.49 -9.90 12.33
CA ILE A 17 -10.69 -10.60 11.86
C ILE A 17 -10.63 -10.73 10.34
N PRO A 18 -10.73 -11.94 9.76
CA PRO A 18 -10.86 -12.11 8.32
C PRO A 18 -12.10 -11.39 7.77
N VAL A 19 -11.94 -10.70 6.65
CA VAL A 19 -13.03 -9.92 6.01
C VAL A 19 -14.24 -10.79 5.65
N ALA A 20 -14.00 -12.04 5.30
CA ALA A 20 -15.04 -13.01 4.97
C ALA A 20 -15.94 -13.31 6.17
N GLU A 21 -15.34 -13.67 7.30
CA GLU A 21 -16.04 -13.98 8.54
C GLU A 21 -16.83 -12.77 9.04
N TRP A 22 -16.22 -11.59 8.99
CA TRP A 22 -16.85 -10.36 9.43
C TRP A 22 -18.08 -9.99 8.58
N LEU A 23 -17.95 -10.05 7.25
CA LEU A 23 -19.05 -9.73 6.35
C LEU A 23 -20.16 -10.79 6.37
N GLU A 24 -19.82 -12.07 6.49
CA GLU A 24 -20.80 -13.15 6.64
C GLU A 24 -21.58 -13.00 7.95
N LYS A 25 -20.90 -12.72 9.06
CA LYS A 25 -21.55 -12.45 10.36
C LYS A 25 -22.52 -11.27 10.31
N LEU A 26 -22.17 -10.20 9.58
CA LEU A 26 -23.00 -8.98 9.51
C LEU A 26 -24.12 -9.04 8.46
N SER A 27 -23.93 -9.80 7.38
CA SER A 27 -24.82 -9.76 6.20
C SER A 27 -25.61 -11.06 6.01
N GLY A 28 -25.22 -12.12 6.73
CA GLY A 28 -25.67 -13.48 6.49
C GLY A 28 -24.99 -14.13 5.27
N LYS A 29 -24.95 -15.46 5.27
CA LYS A 29 -24.29 -16.31 4.26
C LYS A 29 -24.75 -16.01 2.82
N ARG A 30 -26.05 -15.86 2.60
CA ARG A 30 -26.62 -15.59 1.27
C ARG A 30 -26.13 -14.27 0.69
N THR A 31 -26.18 -13.20 1.47
CA THR A 31 -25.73 -11.87 1.05
C THR A 31 -24.22 -11.84 0.83
N PHE A 32 -23.46 -12.49 1.72
CA PHE A 32 -22.02 -12.64 1.55
C PHE A 32 -21.68 -13.31 0.22
N GLN A 33 -22.25 -14.49 -0.05
CA GLN A 33 -21.96 -15.26 -1.26
C GLN A 33 -22.36 -14.54 -2.55
N LYS A 34 -23.49 -13.82 -2.55
CA LYS A 34 -24.05 -13.19 -3.76
C LYS A 34 -23.51 -11.78 -4.03
N ILE A 35 -23.14 -11.03 -3.00
CA ILE A 35 -22.72 -9.63 -3.14
C ILE A 35 -21.25 -9.45 -2.77
N TRP A 36 -20.87 -9.84 -1.56
CA TRP A 36 -19.54 -9.51 -1.04
C TRP A 36 -18.44 -10.37 -1.65
N LEU A 37 -18.65 -11.67 -1.80
CA LEU A 37 -17.64 -12.60 -2.31
C LEU A 37 -17.17 -12.26 -3.74
N PRO A 38 -18.06 -11.96 -4.72
CA PRO A 38 -17.61 -11.52 -6.04
C PRO A 38 -16.79 -10.22 -6.02
N LEU A 39 -17.19 -9.25 -5.20
CA LEU A 39 -16.49 -7.96 -5.08
C LEU A 39 -15.10 -8.14 -4.45
N LEU A 40 -15.01 -8.95 -3.39
CA LEU A 40 -13.74 -9.27 -2.75
C LEU A 40 -12.80 -9.99 -3.70
N ARG A 41 -13.29 -10.99 -4.45
CA ARG A 41 -12.49 -11.70 -5.47
C ARG A 41 -11.98 -10.77 -6.55
N CYS A 42 -12.83 -9.87 -7.05
CA CYS A 42 -12.45 -8.89 -8.06
C CYS A 42 -11.36 -7.93 -7.53
N LYS A 43 -11.46 -7.51 -6.27
CA LYS A 43 -10.56 -6.52 -5.69
C LYS A 43 -9.25 -7.09 -5.14
N LEU A 44 -9.28 -8.32 -4.62
CA LEU A 44 -8.20 -8.91 -3.82
C LEU A 44 -7.69 -10.24 -4.40
N GLY A 45 -8.22 -10.70 -5.54
CA GLY A 45 -7.89 -12.01 -6.10
C GLY A 45 -8.23 -13.11 -5.10
N GLU A 46 -7.32 -14.06 -4.87
CA GLU A 46 -7.46 -15.14 -3.88
C GLU A 46 -7.07 -14.71 -2.45
N CYS A 47 -6.44 -13.55 -2.27
CA CYS A 47 -6.02 -13.05 -0.94
C CYS A 47 -7.20 -12.64 -0.05
N TRP A 48 -8.43 -12.58 -0.58
CA TRP A 48 -9.63 -12.18 0.17
C TRP A 48 -9.89 -13.03 1.43
N ARG A 49 -9.42 -14.28 1.49
CA ARG A 49 -9.62 -15.16 2.66
C ARG A 49 -8.79 -14.74 3.87
N GLN A 50 -7.62 -14.16 3.64
CA GLN A 50 -6.64 -13.78 4.65
C GLN A 50 -6.63 -12.27 4.89
N THR A 51 -7.37 -11.51 4.08
CA THR A 51 -7.45 -10.05 4.20
C THR A 51 -8.23 -9.66 5.44
N SER A 52 -7.70 -8.73 6.20
CA SER A 52 -8.34 -8.14 7.37
C SER A 52 -9.66 -7.43 7.04
N ALA A 53 -10.65 -7.53 7.94
CA ALA A 53 -11.90 -6.77 7.89
C ALA A 53 -11.67 -5.25 7.95
N ALA A 54 -10.53 -4.79 8.49
CA ALA A 54 -10.15 -3.37 8.49
C ALA A 54 -10.11 -2.79 7.05
N PHE A 55 -9.74 -3.59 6.04
CA PHE A 55 -9.70 -3.18 4.63
C PHE A 55 -11.05 -2.67 4.12
N ILE A 56 -12.10 -3.49 4.29
CA ILE A 56 -13.44 -3.14 3.80
C ILE A 56 -14.09 -2.09 4.69
N TRP A 57 -13.82 -2.12 6.00
CA TRP A 57 -14.28 -1.11 6.93
C TRP A 57 -13.74 0.27 6.56
N ALA A 58 -12.44 0.41 6.29
CA ALA A 58 -11.83 1.67 5.90
C ALA A 58 -12.46 2.23 4.62
N THR A 59 -12.82 1.35 3.68
CA THR A 59 -13.55 1.74 2.46
C THR A 59 -14.96 2.25 2.77
N ILE A 60 -15.72 1.53 3.61
CA ILE A 60 -17.08 1.92 4.01
C ILE A 60 -17.07 3.23 4.81
N ALA A 61 -16.14 3.37 5.76
CA ALA A 61 -15.99 4.56 6.58
C ALA A 61 -15.68 5.79 5.73
N ARG A 62 -14.75 5.69 4.78
CA ARG A 62 -14.41 6.76 3.85
C ARG A 62 -15.60 7.17 2.98
N MET A 63 -16.32 6.20 2.43
CA MET A 63 -17.52 6.46 1.62
C MET A 63 -18.62 7.15 2.43
N TYR A 64 -18.84 6.72 3.68
CA TYR A 64 -19.83 7.35 4.57
C TYR A 64 -19.42 8.77 4.99
N ALA A 65 -18.14 9.01 5.26
CA ALA A 65 -17.63 10.34 5.59
C ALA A 65 -17.83 11.32 4.42
N ALA A 66 -17.51 10.91 3.19
CA ALA A 66 -17.71 11.73 1.99
C ALA A 66 -19.18 12.11 1.76
N ARG A 67 -20.13 11.25 2.14
CA ARG A 67 -21.57 11.55 2.05
C ARG A 67 -22.05 12.55 3.11
N ARG A 68 -21.39 12.64 4.27
CA ARG A 68 -21.76 13.54 5.37
C ARG A 68 -21.34 14.99 5.12
N THR A 69 -20.30 15.23 4.31
CA THR A 69 -19.78 16.58 4.03
C THR A 69 -20.64 17.41 3.06
N GLY A 70 -21.85 16.95 2.71
CA GLY A 70 -22.84 17.76 2.00
C GLY A 70 -22.69 17.82 0.48
N LEU A 71 -21.63 17.23 -0.08
CA LEU A 71 -21.53 17.00 -1.53
C LEU A 71 -22.54 15.92 -1.93
N LYS A 72 -23.75 16.33 -2.35
CA LYS A 72 -24.79 15.43 -2.87
C LYS A 72 -24.41 14.71 -4.17
N LYS A 73 -23.25 15.03 -4.75
CA LYS A 73 -22.74 14.47 -6.00
C LYS A 73 -21.27 14.11 -5.83
N GLU A 74 -20.97 12.82 -5.85
CA GLU A 74 -19.59 12.33 -6.03
C GLU A 74 -19.15 12.72 -7.45
N MET A 75 -18.03 13.44 -7.56
CA MET A 75 -17.48 13.90 -8.84
C MET A 75 -16.15 13.17 -9.05
N PHE A 76 -16.01 12.54 -10.22
CA PHE A 76 -14.76 11.95 -10.66
C PHE A 76 -14.20 12.80 -11.80
N GLY A 77 -12.88 12.98 -11.80
CA GLY A 77 -12.15 13.65 -12.86
C GLY A 77 -10.93 12.84 -13.25
N TYR A 78 -10.44 13.06 -14.45
CA TYR A 78 -9.17 12.52 -14.91
C TYR A 78 -8.31 13.65 -15.46
N VAL A 79 -7.00 13.47 -15.36
CA VAL A 79 -6.03 14.38 -15.97
C VAL A 79 -5.88 13.97 -17.43
N ARG A 80 -6.02 14.92 -18.35
CA ARG A 80 -5.72 14.68 -19.77
C ARG A 80 -4.23 14.27 -19.89
N GLY A 81 -3.96 13.18 -20.60
CA GLY A 81 -2.63 12.56 -20.65
C GLY A 81 -2.35 11.55 -19.52
N GLY A 82 -3.30 11.37 -18.60
CA GLY A 82 -3.25 10.34 -17.56
C GLY A 82 -2.13 10.56 -16.55
N TYR A 83 -1.64 9.47 -15.97
CA TYR A 83 -0.57 9.52 -14.97
C TYR A 83 0.76 10.04 -15.52
N ALA A 84 1.03 9.89 -16.82
CA ALA A 84 2.25 10.41 -17.43
C ALA A 84 2.41 11.92 -17.20
N THR A 85 1.34 12.69 -17.46
CA THR A 85 1.32 14.14 -17.22
C THR A 85 1.53 14.50 -15.75
N VAL A 86 0.96 13.72 -14.83
CA VAL A 86 1.13 13.93 -13.39
C VAL A 86 2.59 13.68 -12.98
N MET A 87 3.19 12.59 -13.45
CA MET A 87 4.58 12.23 -13.12
C MET A 87 5.59 13.20 -13.72
N GLU A 88 5.36 13.68 -14.95
CA GLU A 88 6.21 14.69 -15.59
C GLU A 88 6.22 16.00 -14.79
N GLN A 89 5.04 16.54 -14.45
CA GLN A 89 4.94 17.78 -13.67
C GLN A 89 5.54 17.62 -12.26
N PHE A 90 5.35 16.47 -11.63
CA PHE A 90 5.94 16.19 -10.32
C PHE A 90 7.46 16.13 -10.38
N THR A 91 8.02 15.45 -11.39
CA THR A 91 9.47 15.39 -11.64
C THR A 91 10.06 16.78 -11.85
N ASN A 92 9.43 17.60 -12.70
CA ASN A 92 9.88 18.97 -12.96
C ASN A 92 9.88 19.83 -11.68
N THR A 93 8.85 19.70 -10.85
CA THR A 93 8.74 20.44 -9.58
C THR A 93 9.83 20.03 -8.60
N LEU A 94 10.12 18.73 -8.48
CA LEU A 94 11.19 18.23 -7.61
C LEU A 94 12.56 18.72 -8.08
N GLN A 95 12.83 18.68 -9.38
CA GLN A 95 14.10 19.17 -9.94
C GLN A 95 14.27 20.68 -9.72
N GLN A 96 13.21 21.48 -9.87
CA GLN A 96 13.22 22.91 -9.55
C GLN A 96 13.48 23.19 -8.06
N ALA A 97 13.08 22.28 -7.18
CA ALA A 97 13.38 22.33 -5.75
C ALA A 97 14.80 21.83 -5.41
N GLY A 98 15.61 21.46 -6.40
CA GLY A 98 16.98 20.97 -6.22
C GLY A 98 17.09 19.48 -5.88
N VAL A 99 16.03 18.70 -6.05
CA VAL A 99 16.05 17.24 -5.84
C VAL A 99 16.74 16.57 -7.02
N GLU A 100 17.76 15.77 -6.73
CA GLU A 100 18.42 14.92 -7.72
C GLU A 100 17.62 13.63 -7.94
N ILE A 101 17.30 13.32 -9.20
CA ILE A 101 16.57 12.12 -9.59
C ILE A 101 17.48 11.28 -10.48
N ARG A 102 17.90 10.11 -9.98
CA ARG A 102 18.75 9.16 -10.73
C ARG A 102 17.92 8.00 -11.25
N CYS A 103 17.70 7.95 -12.56
CA CYS A 103 17.12 6.79 -13.25
C CYS A 103 18.21 5.77 -13.60
N ASN A 104 17.82 4.50 -13.84
CA ASN A 104 18.75 3.39 -14.10
C ASN A 104 19.78 3.14 -12.97
N ALA A 105 19.52 3.66 -11.77
CA ALA A 105 20.36 3.50 -10.58
C ALA A 105 19.74 2.44 -9.65
N ALA A 106 19.83 1.17 -10.03
CA ALA A 106 19.30 0.08 -9.22
C ALA A 106 20.13 -0.11 -7.94
N VAL A 107 19.50 0.02 -6.78
CA VAL A 107 20.12 -0.25 -5.48
C VAL A 107 20.32 -1.76 -5.31
N ARG A 108 21.56 -2.16 -5.04
CA ARG A 108 21.96 -3.56 -4.83
C ARG A 108 22.11 -3.92 -3.36
N ALA A 109 22.63 -2.98 -2.56
CA ALA A 109 22.81 -3.14 -1.12
C ALA A 109 22.68 -1.80 -0.40
N ILE A 110 22.34 -1.87 0.88
CA ILE A 110 22.24 -0.74 1.80
C ILE A 110 22.92 -1.17 3.09
N ASP A 111 24.07 -0.56 3.39
CA ASP A 111 24.95 -0.98 4.48
C ASP A 111 25.24 0.19 5.42
N SER A 112 25.37 -0.09 6.71
CA SER A 112 25.77 0.92 7.69
C SER A 112 27.25 1.23 7.52
N VAL A 113 27.64 2.50 7.71
CA VAL A 113 29.04 2.91 7.75
C VAL A 113 29.33 3.70 9.02
N ASP A 114 30.63 3.88 9.32
CA ASP A 114 31.08 4.60 10.51
C ASP A 114 30.45 5.99 10.64
N GLY A 115 30.12 6.33 11.89
CA GLY A 115 29.45 7.58 12.23
C GLY A 115 27.93 7.56 12.04
N GLY A 116 27.31 6.39 11.87
CA GLY A 116 25.85 6.25 11.77
C GLY A 116 25.26 6.69 10.43
N ARG A 117 26.10 6.78 9.40
CA ARG A 117 25.70 7.04 8.02
C ARG A 117 25.41 5.73 7.31
N VAL A 118 24.86 5.82 6.11
CA VAL A 118 24.43 4.67 5.30
C VAL A 118 25.04 4.76 3.91
N SER A 119 25.67 3.70 3.45
CA SER A 119 26.13 3.56 2.07
C SER A 119 25.08 2.84 1.23
N VAL A 120 24.84 3.33 0.02
CA VAL A 120 23.89 2.74 -0.92
C VAL A 120 24.68 2.25 -2.13
N LEU A 121 24.82 0.94 -2.27
CA LEU A 121 25.55 0.32 -3.38
C LEU A 121 24.69 0.34 -4.65
N LEU A 122 25.18 1.04 -5.67
CA LEU A 122 24.63 1.06 -7.03
C LEU A 122 25.48 0.14 -7.94
N ALA A 123 25.37 0.31 -9.26
CA ALA A 123 26.10 -0.54 -10.20
C ALA A 123 27.62 -0.29 -10.21
N ASP A 124 27.99 0.97 -10.03
CA ASP A 124 29.33 1.54 -10.28
C ASP A 124 29.82 2.47 -9.15
N GLU A 125 28.93 2.85 -8.23
CA GLU A 125 29.25 3.74 -7.11
C GLU A 125 28.55 3.31 -5.80
N SER A 126 29.04 3.84 -4.67
CA SER A 126 28.47 3.62 -3.35
C SER A 126 28.33 4.93 -2.58
N PRO A 127 27.43 5.85 -3.02
CA PRO A 127 27.21 7.11 -2.32
C PRO A 127 26.82 6.89 -0.85
N VAL A 128 27.23 7.84 0.00
CA VAL A 128 27.00 7.81 1.45
C VAL A 128 26.04 8.93 1.85
N PHE A 129 25.04 8.60 2.65
CA PHE A 129 24.00 9.50 3.11
C PHE A 129 23.87 9.46 4.63
N ASP A 130 23.37 10.55 5.22
CA ASP A 130 23.05 10.57 6.66
C ASP A 130 21.84 9.72 6.99
N ARG A 131 20.88 9.62 6.05
CA ARG A 131 19.62 8.86 6.19
C ARG A 131 19.18 8.31 4.84
N VAL A 132 18.52 7.15 4.87
CA VAL A 132 17.90 6.51 3.70
C VAL A 132 16.46 6.15 4.05
N VAL A 133 15.54 6.43 3.13
CA VAL A 133 14.13 6.02 3.21
C VAL A 133 13.83 5.10 2.05
N SER A 134 13.49 3.84 2.33
CA SER A 134 13.08 2.90 1.30
C SER A 134 11.59 3.02 1.02
N THR A 135 11.24 3.21 -0.25
CA THR A 135 9.86 3.19 -0.76
C THR A 135 9.59 1.95 -1.63
N LEU A 136 10.49 0.96 -1.56
CA LEU A 136 10.38 -0.30 -2.30
C LEU A 136 9.38 -1.26 -1.63
N PRO A 137 8.88 -2.27 -2.37
CA PRO A 137 8.07 -3.33 -1.78
C PRO A 137 8.78 -3.99 -0.59
N THR A 138 8.03 -4.23 0.49
CA THR A 138 8.54 -4.72 1.77
C THR A 138 9.42 -5.99 1.63
N PRO A 139 9.03 -7.02 0.85
CA PRO A 139 9.84 -8.24 0.66
C PRO A 139 11.16 -8.04 -0.11
N SER A 140 11.35 -6.88 -0.75
CA SER A 140 12.60 -6.56 -1.43
C SER A 140 13.65 -6.00 -0.46
N ILE A 141 13.23 -5.42 0.68
CA ILE A 141 14.11 -4.71 1.61
C ILE A 141 15.14 -5.65 2.26
N PRO A 142 14.77 -6.82 2.81
CA PRO A 142 15.73 -7.76 3.41
C PRO A 142 16.85 -8.21 2.48
N ARG A 143 16.60 -8.19 1.16
CA ARG A 143 17.56 -8.60 0.13
C ARG A 143 18.65 -7.55 -0.11
N MET A 144 18.40 -6.29 0.26
CA MET A 144 19.36 -5.18 0.10
C MET A 144 20.00 -4.80 1.43
N CYS A 145 19.29 -4.92 2.56
CA CYS A 145 19.82 -4.57 3.88
C CYS A 145 20.34 -5.83 4.60
N HIS A 146 21.60 -6.21 4.36
CA HIS A 146 22.11 -7.51 4.83
C HIS A 146 22.34 -7.55 6.34
N GLU A 147 22.70 -6.42 6.93
CA GLU A 147 22.91 -6.23 8.37
C GLU A 147 21.61 -6.18 9.20
N MET A 148 20.44 -6.26 8.54
CA MET A 148 19.15 -6.26 9.22
C MET A 148 19.03 -7.49 10.15
N PRO A 149 18.58 -7.33 11.41
CA PRO A 149 18.33 -8.45 12.31
C PRO A 149 17.37 -9.47 11.70
N GLU A 150 17.62 -10.77 11.90
CA GLU A 150 16.79 -11.84 11.34
C GLU A 150 15.31 -11.72 11.70
N ARG A 151 15.01 -11.31 12.94
CA ARG A 151 13.63 -11.03 13.38
C ARG A 151 12.94 -9.98 12.50
N GLU A 152 13.66 -8.94 12.08
CA GLU A 152 13.08 -7.92 11.21
C GLU A 152 12.88 -8.48 9.81
N LYS A 153 13.87 -9.20 9.26
CA LYS A 153 13.74 -9.88 7.95
C LYS A 153 12.50 -10.78 7.90
N GLU A 154 12.25 -11.58 8.94
CA GLU A 154 11.05 -12.41 9.08
C GLU A 154 9.74 -11.60 9.02
N LEU A 155 9.70 -10.41 9.64
CA LEU A 155 8.53 -9.52 9.58
C LEU A 155 8.30 -8.96 8.18
N PHE A 156 9.38 -8.57 7.48
CA PHE A 156 9.30 -8.10 6.09
C PHE A 156 8.84 -9.21 5.14
N ASP A 157 9.40 -10.42 5.28
CA ASP A 157 9.10 -11.58 4.44
C ASP A 157 7.72 -12.18 4.72
N GLY A 158 7.21 -12.01 5.95
CA GLY A 158 5.85 -12.42 6.32
C GLY A 158 4.74 -11.64 5.62
N ILE A 159 5.07 -10.53 4.94
CA ILE A 159 4.09 -9.70 4.23
C ILE A 159 3.90 -10.21 2.80
N GLN A 160 2.73 -10.81 2.55
CA GLN A 160 2.37 -11.27 1.22
C GLN A 160 2.01 -10.10 0.29
N TYR A 161 2.79 -9.92 -0.78
CA TYR A 161 2.47 -8.98 -1.87
C TYR A 161 1.60 -9.66 -2.94
N HIS A 162 0.58 -8.93 -3.40
CA HIS A 162 -0.26 -9.36 -4.52
C HIS A 162 0.13 -8.60 -5.79
N GLY A 163 0.67 -9.31 -6.78
CA GLY A 163 0.99 -8.75 -8.08
C GLY A 163 -0.26 -8.54 -8.94
N ILE A 164 -0.25 -7.51 -9.77
CA ILE A 164 -1.31 -7.23 -10.74
C ILE A 164 -0.67 -7.17 -12.13
N VAL A 165 -1.23 -7.93 -13.07
CA VAL A 165 -0.84 -7.85 -14.48
C VAL A 165 -1.83 -6.96 -15.21
N CYS A 166 -1.36 -5.83 -15.72
CA CYS A 166 -2.13 -4.96 -16.59
C CYS A 166 -1.79 -5.32 -18.04
N ALA A 167 -2.68 -6.03 -18.73
CA ALA A 167 -2.59 -6.21 -20.17
C ALA A 167 -3.24 -4.99 -20.85
N SER A 168 -2.43 -4.22 -21.57
CA SER A 168 -2.86 -3.10 -22.42
C SER A 168 -3.04 -3.56 -23.86
#